data_AF-A0A0F0H2Z0-F1
#
_entry.id   AF-A0A0F0H2Z0-F1
#
_cell.length_a   1.000
_cell.length_b   1.000
_cell.length_c   1.000
_cell.angle_alpha   90.00
_cell.angle_beta   90.00
_cell.angle_gamma   90.00
#
_symmetry.space_group_name_H-M   'P 1'
#
loop_
_entity.id
_entity.type
_entity.pdbx_description
1 polymer ?
#
loop_
_entity_poly.entity_id
_entity_poly.type
_entity_poly.pdbx_seq_one_letter_code
_entity_poly.pdbx_strand_id
1 'polypeptide(L)' 'MSHTSSRHRAWVGDLVEDETGRLAIVTDVIAGAVWTLRAPDALLADQWITTDPDSLLVLRTRAQRIASH' A
#
# COMPACT_ATOMS: atom_id res chain seq x y z
N MET A 1 8.96 25.18 -7.72
CA MET A 1 8.62 23.93 -8.42
C MET A 1 7.69 23.14 -7.52
N SER A 2 6.38 23.28 -7.71
CA SER A 2 5.38 22.62 -6.86
C SER A 2 4.65 21.60 -7.74
N HIS A 3 5.12 20.36 -7.73
CA HIS A 3 4.36 19.26 -8.31
C HIS A 3 3.29 18.87 -7.29
N THR A 4 2.13 19.53 -7.37
CA THR A 4 0.88 19.05 -6.76
C THR A 4 0.39 17.85 -7.57
N SER A 5 1.13 16.76 -7.53
CA SER A 5 0.59 15.46 -7.88
C SER A 5 -0.23 15.06 -6.66
N SER A 6 -1.56 15.06 -6.79
CA SER A 6 -2.46 14.43 -5.83
C SER A 6 -2.12 12.94 -5.77
N ARG A 7 -1.08 12.58 -4.99
CA ARG A 7 -0.73 11.19 -4.71
C ARG A 7 -1.92 10.60 -4.00
N HIS A 8 -2.58 9.65 -4.65
CA HIS A 8 -3.63 8.88 -4.02
C HIS A 8 -2.99 8.17 -2.83
N ARG A 9 -3.33 8.62 -1.61
CA ARG A 9 -2.78 8.03 -0.38
C ARG A 9 -3.23 6.57 -0.34
N ALA A 10 -2.29 5.67 -0.17
CA ALA A 10 -2.56 4.23 -0.14
C ALA A 10 -3.66 3.90 0.88
N TRP A 11 -4.59 3.03 0.51
CA TRP A 11 -5.71 2.62 1.35
C TRP A 11 -5.92 1.11 1.37
N VAL A 12 -6.73 0.64 2.33
CA VAL A 12 -6.98 -0.78 2.56
C VAL A 12 -7.43 -1.50 1.28
N GLY A 13 -6.65 -2.52 0.91
CA GLY A 13 -6.86 -3.39 -0.25
C GLY A 13 -6.05 -3.00 -1.49
N ASP A 14 -5.41 -1.83 -1.48
CA ASP A 14 -4.51 -1.39 -2.54
C ASP A 14 -3.22 -2.22 -2.55
N LEU A 15 -2.72 -2.47 -3.76
CA LEU A 15 -1.38 -2.97 -4.00
C LEU A 15 -0.43 -1.78 -4.09
N VAL A 16 0.58 -1.79 -3.24
CA VAL A 16 1.59 -0.75 -3.11
C VAL A 16 2.99 -1.32 -3.28
N GLU A 17 3.93 -0.44 -3.60
CA GLU A 17 5.35 -0.67 -3.48
C GLU A 17 5.90 0.26 -2.37
N ASP A 18 6.71 -0.27 -1.47
CA ASP A 18 7.40 0.53 -0.45
C ASP A 18 8.71 1.14 -0.97
N GLU A 19 9.35 1.97 -0.16
CA GLU A 19 10.61 2.64 -0.51
C GLU A 19 11.78 1.67 -0.81
N THR A 20 11.66 0.41 -0.37
CA THR A 20 12.66 -0.64 -0.61
C THR A 20 12.39 -1.42 -1.90
N GLY A 21 11.34 -1.07 -2.63
CA GLY A 21 10.89 -1.76 -3.84
C GLY A 21 10.09 -3.04 -3.55
N ARG A 22 9.63 -3.24 -2.31
CA ARG A 22 8.84 -4.44 -1.94
C ARG A 22 7.36 -4.22 -2.22
N LEU A 23 6.75 -5.22 -2.85
CA LEU A 23 5.31 -5.24 -3.09
C LEU A 23 4.54 -5.65 -1.84
N ALA A 24 3.46 -4.94 -1.56
CA ALA A 24 2.56 -5.24 -0.46
C ALA A 24 1.11 -4.88 -0.76
N ILE A 25 0.19 -5.53 -0.06
CA ILE A 25 -1.21 -5.14 0.02
C ILE A 25 -1.42 -4.42 1.34
N VAL A 26 -2.04 -3.23 1.31
CA VAL A 26 -2.48 -2.57 2.54
C VAL A 26 -3.63 -3.38 3.14
N THR A 27 -3.46 -3.91 4.34
CA THR A 27 -4.49 -4.71 5.01
C THR A 27 -5.28 -3.92 6.04
N ASP A 28 -4.68 -2.89 6.64
CA ASP A 28 -5.35 -2.05 7.63
C ASP A 28 -4.73 -0.64 7.70
N VAL A 29 -5.52 0.33 8.18
CA VAL A 29 -5.08 1.70 8.46
C VAL A 29 -5.58 2.10 9.85
N ILE A 30 -4.68 2.07 10.82
CA ILE A 30 -5.00 2.32 12.23
C ILE A 30 -4.94 3.83 12.48
N ALA A 31 -6.08 4.40 12.88
CA ALA A 31 -6.24 5.82 13.23
C ALA A 31 -5.77 6.82 12.15
N GLY A 32 -5.66 6.38 10.87
CA GLY A 32 -5.13 7.22 9.80
C GLY A 32 -3.63 7.56 9.95
N ALA A 33 -2.90 6.80 10.77
CA ALA A 33 -1.50 7.07 11.13
C ALA A 33 -0.57 5.86 10.92
N VAL A 34 -1.08 4.63 10.98
CA VAL A 34 -0.28 3.42 10.78
C VAL A 34 -0.90 2.56 9.69
N TRP A 35 -0.10 2.18 8.71
CA TRP A 35 -0.49 1.27 7.62
C TRP A 35 0.08 -0.09 7.91
N THR A 36 -0.79 -1.09 7.93
CA THR A 36 -0.39 -2.48 8.02
C THR A 36 -0.32 -3.07 6.62
N LEU A 37 0.81 -3.66 6.28
CA LEU A 37 1.17 -4.15 4.96
C LEU A 37 1.39 -5.66 5.02
N ARG A 38 0.91 -6.38 4.01
CA ARG A 38 1.15 -7.82 3.86
C ARG A 38 1.69 -8.11 2.48
N ALA A 39 2.72 -8.93 2.37
CA ALA A 39 3.20 -9.39 1.08
C ALA A 39 2.06 -10.09 0.27
N PRO A 40 1.98 -9.86 -1.06
CA PRO A 40 0.90 -10.39 -1.89
C PRO A 40 0.98 -11.92 -2.07
N ASP A 41 2.19 -12.46 -2.19
CA ASP A 41 2.46 -13.87 -2.55
C ASP A 41 2.95 -14.73 -1.38
N ALA A 42 2.91 -14.22 -0.15
CA ALA A 42 3.65 -14.86 0.92
C ALA A 42 2.93 -16.09 1.50
N LEU A 43 3.53 -17.25 1.26
CA LEU A 43 3.27 -18.54 1.92
C LEU A 43 3.55 -18.51 3.44
N LEU A 44 4.30 -17.51 3.90
CA LEU A 44 4.50 -17.17 5.30
C LEU A 44 3.88 -15.78 5.53
N ALA A 45 3.22 -15.58 6.67
CA ALA A 45 2.48 -14.35 6.96
C ALA A 45 3.42 -13.15 7.25
N ASP A 46 4.21 -12.74 6.25
CA ASP A 46 5.07 -11.57 6.34
C ASP A 46 4.20 -10.32 6.28
N GLN A 47 3.97 -9.77 7.48
CA GLN A 47 3.26 -8.53 7.72
C GLN A 47 4.20 -7.55 8.41
N TRP A 48 4.16 -6.29 7.98
CA TRP A 48 4.91 -5.19 8.58
C TRP A 48 4.05 -3.92 8.62
N ILE A 49 4.54 -2.91 9.34
CA ILE A 49 3.85 -1.63 9.48
C ILE A 49 4.70 -0.48 8.95
N THR A 50 4.05 0.57 8.45
CA THR A 50 4.68 1.87 8.20
C THR A 50 3.86 3.00 8.81
N THR A 51 4.55 4.04 9.25
CA THR A 51 3.95 5.32 9.71
C THR A 51 4.12 6.43 8.68
N ASP A 52 4.84 6.15 7.58
CA ASP A 52 5.01 7.07 6.46
C ASP A 52 4.20 6.56 5.25
N PRO A 53 2.93 6.93 5.12
CA PRO A 53 2.10 6.51 3.99
C PRO A 53 2.48 7.20 2.68
N ASP A 54 3.22 8.31 2.72
CA ASP A 54 3.63 9.03 1.52
C ASP A 54 4.82 8.36 0.82
N SER A 55 5.51 7.46 1.53
CA SER A 55 6.49 6.52 0.98
C SER A 55 5.87 5.40 0.13
N LEU A 56 4.56 5.15 0.25
CA LEU A 56 3.89 4.06 -0.44
C LEU A 56 3.43 4.49 -1.84
N LEU A 57 3.96 3.83 -2.86
CA LEU A 57 3.51 4.02 -4.23
C LEU A 57 2.33 3.08 -4.52
N VAL A 58 1.14 3.63 -4.73
CA VAL A 58 -0.03 2.84 -5.16
C VAL A 58 0.16 2.38 -6.60
N LEU A 59 0.35 1.08 -6.79
CA LEU A 59 0.47 0.45 -8.10
C LEU A 59 -0.88 0.07 -8.68
N ARG A 60 -1.77 -0.47 -7.83
CA ARG A 60 -3.15 -0.80 -8.19
C ARG A 60 -4.07 -0.53 -7.02
N THR A 61 -5.18 0.15 -7.27
CA THR A 61 -6.26 0.27 -6.29
C THR A 61 -6.90 -1.09 -6.02
N ARG A 62 -7.58 -1.23 -4.87
CA ARG A 62 -8.40 -2.41 -4.55
C ARG A 62 -9.34 -2.81 -5.70
N ALA A 63 -10.02 -1.83 -6.31
CA ALA A 63 -10.97 -2.06 -7.40
C ALA A 63 -10.28 -2.67 -8.63
N GLN A 64 -9.13 -2.12 -9.03
CA GLN A 64 -8.35 -2.65 -10.15
C GLN A 64 -7.81 -4.07 -9.87
N ARG A 65 -7.42 -4.34 -8.62
CA ARG A 65 -6.92 -5.67 -8.21
C ARG A 65 -8.01 -6.74 -8.29
N ILE A 66 -9.24 -6.42 -7.90
CA ILE A 66 -10.38 -7.35 -7.95
C ILE A 66 -10.87 -7.57 -9.38
N ALA A 67 -10.91 -6.52 -10.20
CA ALA A 67 -11.37 -6.63 -11.59
C ALA A 67 -10.44 -7.46 -12.50
N SER A 68 -9.21 -7.75 -12.05
CA SER A 68 -8.21 -8.53 -12.79
C SER A 68 -8.23 -10.02 -12.46
N HIS A 69 -9.22 -10.49 -11.70
CA HIS A 69 -9.38 -11.87 -11.23
C HIS A 69 -10.81 -12.37 -11.54
#